data_AF-A0A5N4EED5-F1
#
_entry.id   AF-A0A5N4EED5-F1
#
_cell.length_a   1.000
_cell.length_b   1.000
_cell.length_c   1.000
_cell.angle_alpha   90.00
_cell.angle_beta   90.00
_cell.angle_gamma   90.00
#
_symmetry.space_group_name_H-M   'P 1'
#
loop_
_entity.id
_entity.type
_entity.pdbx_description
1 polymer ?
#
loop_
_entity_poly.entity_id
_entity_poly.type
_entity_poly.pdbx_seq_one_letter_code
_entity_poly.pdbx_strand_id
1 'polypeptide(L)'
;MYHNSSQKRHWTFGSEEQLARLRADANRKFRCKVVANGKVLPNDPVFLEPNEEMTLCKYYEKRLLEFCSVFRPAMPRSVVVSCHSDGV
;
A
#
# COMPACT_ATOMS: atom_id res chain seq x y z
N MET A 1 2.88 -24.46 -5.22
CA MET A 1 1.41 -24.27 -5.11
C MET A 1 1.09 -23.31 -3.98
N TYR A 2 -0.04 -22.58 -4.08
CA TYR A 2 -0.46 -21.53 -3.13
C TYR A 2 -0.41 -21.93 -1.65
N HIS A 3 -0.74 -23.18 -1.33
CA HIS A 3 -0.74 -23.69 0.06
C HIS A 3 0.63 -23.62 0.77
N ASN A 4 1.73 -23.58 -0.01
CA ASN A 4 3.10 -23.42 0.48
C ASN A 4 3.73 -22.08 0.07
N SER A 5 2.94 -21.15 -0.48
CA SER A 5 3.43 -19.85 -0.94
C SER A 5 3.72 -18.88 0.22
N SER A 6 4.64 -17.95 -0.02
CA SER A 6 4.87 -16.80 0.87
C SER A 6 3.63 -15.92 0.99
N GLN A 7 2.82 -15.81 -0.07
CA GLN A 7 1.56 -15.06 -0.09
C GLN A 7 0.58 -15.58 0.97
N LYS A 8 0.34 -16.90 1.01
CA LYS A 8 -0.54 -17.50 2.02
C LYS A 8 -0.01 -17.32 3.45
N ARG A 9 1.32 -17.42 3.63
CA ARG A 9 1.94 -17.40 4.96
C ARG A 9 2.05 -16.00 5.57
N HIS A 10 2.28 -14.97 4.75
CA HIS A 10 2.63 -13.64 5.27
C HIS A 10 1.74 -12.50 4.75
N TRP A 11 1.03 -12.71 3.64
CA TRP A 11 0.24 -11.68 2.94
C TRP A 11 -1.24 -12.04 2.82
N THR A 12 -1.69 -13.01 3.62
CA THR A 12 -3.10 -13.37 3.74
C THR A 12 -3.52 -13.13 5.18
N PHE A 13 -4.41 -12.17 5.38
CA PHE A 13 -4.84 -11.71 6.70
C PHE A 13 -6.21 -12.27 7.05
N GLY A 14 -6.47 -12.45 8.35
CA GLY A 14 -7.70 -13.05 8.83
C GLY A 14 -8.91 -12.11 8.75
N SER A 15 -8.69 -10.80 8.71
CA SER A 15 -9.75 -9.79 8.61
C SER A 15 -9.25 -8.45 8.09
N GLU A 16 -10.17 -7.60 7.65
CA GLU A 16 -9.87 -6.24 7.21
C GLU A 16 -9.37 -5.35 8.37
N GLU A 17 -9.85 -5.59 9.59
CA GLU A 17 -9.38 -4.87 10.79
C GLU A 17 -7.92 -5.17 11.11
N GLN A 18 -7.46 -6.42 10.87
CA GLN A 18 -6.04 -6.75 11.00
C GLN A 18 -5.19 -5.92 10.03
N LEU A 19 -5.66 -5.78 8.79
CA LEU A 19 -5.00 -4.98 7.76
C LEU A 19 -5.01 -3.49 8.10
N ALA A 20 -6.14 -2.97 8.60
CA ALA A 20 -6.27 -1.59 9.06
C ALA A 20 -5.30 -1.27 10.21
N ARG A 21 -5.12 -2.20 11.16
CA ARG A 21 -4.14 -2.07 12.25
C ARG A 21 -2.71 -2.01 11.73
N LEU A 22 -2.34 -2.86 10.77
CA LEU A 22 -1.00 -2.86 10.16
C LEU A 22 -0.73 -1.54 9.43
N ARG A 23 -1.71 -1.01 8.70
CA ARG A 23 -1.62 0.28 8.02
C ARG A 23 -1.45 1.44 8.99
N ALA A 24 -2.28 1.50 10.04
CA ALA A 24 -2.16 2.51 11.09
C ALA A 24 -0.80 2.42 11.82
N ASP A 25 -0.28 1.21 12.04
CA ASP A 25 1.03 1.00 12.64
C ASP A 25 2.17 1.50 11.74
N ALA A 26 2.09 1.25 10.44
CA ALA A 26 3.05 1.75 9.45
C ALA A 26 3.04 3.28 9.38
N ASN A 27 1.87 3.92 9.29
CA ASN A 27 1.73 5.38 9.33
C ASN A 27 2.33 5.95 10.63
N ARG A 28 2.00 5.37 11.79
CA ARG A 28 2.56 5.79 13.08
C ARG A 28 4.08 5.70 13.10
N LYS A 29 4.66 4.59 12.64
CA LYS A 29 6.12 4.41 12.54
C LYS A 29 6.77 5.45 11.62
N PHE A 30 6.14 5.76 10.49
CA PHE A 30 6.62 6.80 9.59
C PHE A 30 6.59 8.18 10.26
N ARG A 31 5.46 8.56 10.87
CA ARG A 31 5.33 9.82 11.63
C ARG A 31 6.40 9.94 12.71
N CYS A 32 6.57 8.91 13.54
CA CYS A 32 7.62 8.87 14.55
C CYS A 32 9.03 9.05 13.96
N LYS A 33 9.33 8.40 12.83
CA LYS A 33 10.63 8.52 12.15
C LYS A 33 10.87 9.92 11.61
N VAL A 34 9.86 10.55 11.01
CA VAL A 34 9.97 11.91 10.44
C VAL A 34 10.11 12.96 11.54
N VAL A 35 9.34 12.82 12.62
CA VAL A 35 9.44 13.69 13.81
C VAL A 35 10.82 13.55 14.47
N ALA A 36 11.31 12.32 14.64
CA ALA A 36 12.63 12.06 15.21
C ALA A 36 13.77 12.64 14.34
N ASN A 37 13.56 12.78 13.04
CA ASN A 37 14.50 13.41 12.12
C ASN A 37 14.46 14.95 12.17
N GLY A 38 13.60 15.54 13.01
CA GLY A 38 13.52 16.99 13.25
C GLY A 38 13.00 17.82 12.07
N LYS A 39 12.53 17.18 10.99
CA LYS A 39 12.07 17.87 9.77
C LYS A 39 10.66 18.43 9.90
N VAL A 40 9.84 17.89 10.81
CA VAL A 40 8.39 18.15 10.89
C VAL A 40 7.92 18.02 12.35
N LEU A 41 6.99 18.88 12.79
CA LEU A 41 6.41 18.81 14.14
C LEU A 41 5.40 17.64 14.27
N PRO A 42 5.19 17.06 15.47
CA PRO A 42 4.34 15.88 15.66
C PRO A 42 2.89 15.97 15.13
N ASN A 43 2.34 17.19 15.12
CA ASN A 43 0.98 17.50 14.67
C ASN A 43 0.99 18.44 13.45
N ASP A 44 2.06 18.42 12.67
CA ASP A 44 2.12 19.20 11.44
C ASP A 44 1.05 18.70 10.44
N PRO A 45 0.25 19.59 9.85
CA PRO A 45 -0.76 19.22 8.84
C PRO A 45 -0.17 18.58 7.58
N VAL A 46 1.16 18.53 7.42
CA VAL A 46 1.83 17.77 6.35
C VAL A 46 1.64 16.25 6.50
N PHE A 47 1.33 15.74 7.70
CA PHE A 47 1.05 14.31 7.87
C PHE A 47 -0.34 13.94 7.36
N LEU A 48 -0.36 12.96 6.46
CA LEU A 48 -1.60 12.39 5.95
C LEU A 48 -2.29 11.55 7.01
N GLU A 49 -3.60 11.70 7.08
CA GLU A 49 -4.45 10.82 7.87
C GLU A 49 -4.62 9.46 7.16
N PRO A 50 -4.88 8.36 7.89
CA PRO A 50 -5.00 7.02 7.30
C PRO A 50 -6.00 6.92 6.12
N ASN A 51 -7.04 7.75 6.16
CA ASN A 51 -8.07 7.80 5.12
C ASN A 51 -7.57 8.50 3.84
N GLU A 52 -6.73 9.52 4.00
CA GLU A 52 -6.10 10.25 2.89
C GLU A 52 -5.04 9.37 2.23
N GLU A 53 -4.23 8.65 3.02
CA GLU A 53 -3.30 7.64 2.52
C GLU A 53 -4.03 6.56 1.71
N MET A 54 -5.15 6.03 2.23
CA MET A 54 -5.97 5.05 1.53
C MET A 54 -6.50 5.59 0.20
N THR A 55 -6.91 6.86 0.18
CA THR A 55 -7.41 7.53 -1.03
C THR A 55 -6.30 7.65 -2.07
N LEU A 56 -5.09 8.02 -1.64
CA LEU A 56 -3.92 8.08 -2.51
C LEU A 56 -3.54 6.69 -3.03
N CYS A 57 -3.54 5.65 -2.19
CA CYS A 57 -3.26 4.28 -2.62
C CYS A 57 -4.22 3.84 -3.73
N LYS A 58 -5.54 4.04 -3.53
CA LYS A 58 -6.56 3.72 -4.55
C LYS A 58 -6.39 4.54 -5.83
N TYR A 59 -6.03 5.82 -5.70
CA TYR A 59 -5.77 6.68 -6.86
C TYR A 59 -4.57 6.20 -7.67
N TYR A 60 -3.44 5.90 -7.01
CA TYR A 60 -2.24 5.40 -7.67
C TYR A 60 -2.43 3.98 -8.22
N GLU A 61 -3.20 3.15 -7.54
CA GLU A 61 -3.60 1.84 -8.04
C GLU A 61 -4.37 1.95 -9.36
N LYS A 62 -5.38 2.83 -9.41
CA LYS A 62 -6.12 3.10 -10.64
C LYS A 62 -5.21 3.63 -11.76
N ARG A 63 -4.31 4.56 -11.44
CA ARG A 63 -3.33 5.10 -12.39
C ARG A 63 -2.35 4.02 -12.89
N LEU A 64 -1.95 3.10 -12.02
CA LEU A 64 -1.09 1.98 -12.37
C LEU A 64 -1.81 1.02 -13.31
N LEU A 65 -3.08 0.70 -13.04
CA LEU A 65 -3.90 -0.13 -13.93
C LEU A 65 -4.11 0.54 -15.30
N GLU A 66 -4.41 1.84 -15.33
CA GLU A 66 -4.49 2.63 -16.55
C GLU A 66 -3.16 2.59 -17.33
N PHE A 67 -2.03 2.81 -16.64
CA PHE A 67 -0.69 2.69 -17.23
C PHE A 67 -0.44 1.29 -17.81
N CYS A 68 -0.80 0.25 -17.07
CA CYS A 68 -0.64 -1.12 -17.52
C CYS A 68 -1.48 -1.43 -18.77
N SER A 69 -2.67 -0.85 -18.86
CA SER A 69 -3.60 -1.04 -19.99
C SER A 69 -3.14 -0.38 -21.30
N VAL A 70 -2.40 0.73 -21.20
CA VAL A 70 -1.87 1.46 -22.36
C VAL A 70 -0.44 1.05 -22.72
N PHE A 71 0.19 0.18 -21.92
CA PHE A 71 1.55 -0.29 -22.13
C PHE A 71 1.66 -1.04 -23.46
N ARG A 72 2.74 -0.77 -24.21
CA ARG A 72 3.05 -1.43 -25.48
C ARG A 72 4.42 -2.09 -25.40
N PRO A 73 4.51 -3.43 -25.61
CA PRO A 73 3.43 -4.37 -25.92
C PRO A 73 2.45 -4.59 -24.74
N ALA A 74 1.22 -5.00 -25.04
CA ALA A 74 0.16 -5.15 -24.03
C ALA A 74 0.62 -6.08 -22.89
N MET A 75 0.56 -5.59 -21.65
CA MET A 75 0.99 -6.39 -20.51
C MET A 75 0.05 -7.59 -20.28
N PRO A 76 0.58 -8.79 -20.06
CA PRO A 76 -0.22 -9.95 -19.68
C PRO A 76 -0.96 -9.68 -18.36
N ARG A 77 -2.20 -10.16 -18.25
CA ARG A 77 -3.02 -9.95 -17.03
C ARG A 77 -2.35 -10.43 -15.75
N SER A 78 -1.53 -11.49 -15.82
CA SER A 78 -0.75 -11.98 -14.68
C SER A 78 0.23 -10.93 -14.14
N VAL A 79 0.90 -10.19 -15.03
CA VAL A 79 1.85 -9.13 -14.66
C VAL A 79 1.11 -7.96 -14.02
N VAL A 80 -0.04 -7.58 -14.58
CA VAL A 80 -0.88 -6.49 -14.03
C VAL A 80 -1.39 -6.85 -12.63
N VAL A 81 -1.83 -8.09 -12.41
CA VAL A 81 -2.30 -8.56 -11.10
C VAL A 81 -1.16 -8.60 -10.08
N SER A 82 0.06 -8.99 -10.47
CA SER A 82 1.24 -8.93 -9.59
C SER A 82 1.55 -7.50 -9.15
N CYS A 83 1.55 -6.53 -10.08
CA CYS A 83 1.77 -5.12 -9.73
C CYS A 83 0.72 -4.56 -8.76
N HIS A 84 -0.52 -5.04 -8.82
CA HIS A 84 -1.59 -4.65 -7.90
C HIS A 84 -1.48 -5.35 -6.53
N SER A 85 -1.05 -6.61 -6.50
CA SER A 85 -1.02 -7.42 -5.27
C SER A 85 0.11 -7.04 -4.32
N ASP A 86 1.20 -6.45 -4.81
CA ASP A 86 2.34 -5.99 -3.99
C ASP A 86 2.05 -4.68 -3.23
N GLY A 87 0.91 -4.02 -3.51
CA GLY A 87 0.50 -2.75 -2.89
C GLY A 87 -0.45 -2.86 -1.69
N VAL A 88 -0.82 -4.09 -1.27
CA VAL A 88 -1.85 -4.35 -0.23
C VAL A 88 -1.24 -4.69 1.13
#